data_AF-A0A9D7V593-F1
#
_entry.id   AF-A0A9D7V593-F1
#
_cell.length_a   1.000
_cell.length_b   1.000
_cell.length_c   1.000
_cell.angle_alpha   90.00
_cell.angle_beta   90.00
_cell.angle_gamma   90.00
#
_symmetry.space_group_name_H-M   'P 1'
#
loop_
_entity.id
_entity.type
_entity.pdbx_description
1 polymer ?
#
loop_
_entity_poly.entity_id
_entity_poly.type
_entity_poly.pdbx_seq_one_letter_code
_entity_poly.pdbx_strand_id
1 'polypeptide(L)'
;MSPSLKNATHQILVHFQQNPFSTEGFSMSIEILSTEFKRVQLLEVSGRVDSTTAGQLGEALNGTIDAGKSRVVLDLSKVDYMSSAGLREMVSALKRVQGMPGSGGDVRIANPSERVREVLELAGLDEIFKIFPTQVEAVGSF
;
A
#
# COMPACT_ATOMS: atom_id res chain seq x y z
N MET A 1 19.80 -26.84 23.22
CA MET A 1 18.37 -26.50 23.08
C MET A 1 18.31 -25.15 22.38
N SER A 2 17.89 -25.12 21.11
CA SER A 2 17.72 -23.90 20.32
C SER A 2 16.25 -23.81 19.93
N PRO A 3 15.53 -22.71 20.23
CA PRO A 3 14.22 -22.48 19.65
C PRO A 3 14.36 -21.72 18.34
N SER A 4 14.15 -22.40 17.22
CA SER A 4 13.94 -21.76 15.92
C SER A 4 12.65 -20.94 15.96
N LEU A 5 12.76 -19.61 15.87
CA LEU A 5 11.63 -18.75 15.56
C LEU A 5 11.24 -18.95 14.11
N LYS A 6 10.10 -19.59 13.88
CA LYS A 6 9.42 -19.60 12.58
C LYS A 6 8.59 -18.32 12.51
N ASN A 7 9.08 -17.32 11.78
CA ASN A 7 8.27 -16.17 11.39
C ASN A 7 7.16 -16.68 10.47
N ALA A 8 5.92 -16.65 10.96
CA ALA A 8 4.73 -17.02 10.21
C ALA A 8 4.26 -15.81 9.40
N THR A 9 4.64 -15.76 8.13
CA THR A 9 4.02 -14.88 7.13
C THR A 9 2.53 -15.21 7.06
N HIS A 10 1.69 -14.34 7.62
CA HIS A 10 0.24 -14.46 7.47
C HIS A 10 -0.15 -13.90 6.11
N GLN A 11 -0.33 -14.77 5.12
CA GLN A 11 -0.91 -14.42 3.84
C GLN A 11 -2.42 -14.22 4.04
N ILE A 12 -2.88 -12.98 3.93
CA ILE A 12 -4.32 -12.71 3.80
C ILE A 12 -4.66 -12.90 2.32
N LEU A 13 -5.17 -14.08 1.98
CA LEU A 13 -5.76 -14.36 0.67
C LEU A 13 -7.21 -13.89 0.68
N VAL A 14 -7.49 -12.73 0.09
CA VAL A 14 -8.87 -12.25 -0.11
C VAL A 14 -9.49 -13.06 -1.25
N HIS A 15 -10.37 -14.01 -0.92
CA HIS A 15 -11.15 -14.75 -1.92
C HIS A 15 -12.31 -13.88 -2.42
N PHE A 16 -12.21 -13.39 -3.65
CA PHE A 16 -13.35 -12.81 -4.38
C PHE A 16 -14.19 -13.93 -5.00
N GLN A 17 -15.47 -14.03 -4.64
CA GLN A 17 -16.42 -14.92 -5.29
C GLN A 17 -16.68 -14.43 -6.74
N GLN A 18 -16.38 -15.29 -7.70
CA GLN A 18 -16.52 -15.03 -9.14
C GLN A 18 -18.02 -14.99 -9.52
N ASN A 19 -18.43 -13.92 -10.20
CA ASN A 19 -19.75 -13.76 -10.81
C ASN A 19 -19.70 -14.31 -12.25
N PRO A 20 -20.52 -15.29 -12.65
CA PRO A 20 -20.30 -16.07 -13.89
C PRO A 20 -20.72 -15.38 -15.20
N PHE A 21 -20.86 -14.04 -15.22
CA PHE A 21 -21.28 -13.30 -16.41
C PHE A 21 -20.42 -12.04 -16.64
N SER A 22 -19.20 -12.22 -17.15
CA SER A 22 -18.55 -11.18 -17.94
C SER A 22 -17.60 -11.80 -18.97
N THR A 23 -17.90 -11.50 -20.24
CA THR A 23 -17.16 -11.84 -21.45
C THR A 23 -15.67 -11.53 -21.32
N GLU A 24 -14.83 -12.49 -21.69
CA GLU A 24 -13.40 -12.40 -22.03
C GLU A 24 -12.82 -10.97 -22.06
N GLY A 25 -12.38 -10.49 -20.90
CA GLY A 25 -11.68 -9.23 -20.73
C GLY A 25 -10.59 -9.45 -19.69
N PHE A 26 -9.34 -9.14 -20.05
CA PHE A 26 -8.18 -9.27 -19.17
C PHE A 26 -8.51 -8.89 -17.73
N SER A 27 -8.27 -9.81 -16.78
CA SER A 27 -8.36 -9.52 -15.35
C SER A 27 -7.35 -8.44 -15.00
N MET A 28 -7.81 -7.20 -14.92
CA MET A 28 -7.03 -6.05 -14.45
C MET A 28 -7.05 -6.09 -12.92
N SER A 29 -6.31 -7.03 -12.33
CA SER A 29 -6.22 -7.17 -10.88
C SER A 29 -4.95 -6.51 -10.35
N ILE A 30 -5.11 -5.77 -9.25
CA ILE A 30 -4.00 -5.37 -8.38
C ILE A 30 -3.78 -6.49 -7.37
N GLU A 31 -2.53 -6.77 -7.05
CA GLU A 31 -2.16 -7.67 -5.96
C GLU A 31 -1.54 -6.85 -4.82
N ILE A 32 -1.94 -7.15 -3.59
CA ILE A 32 -1.43 -6.48 -2.39
C ILE A 32 -1.01 -7.54 -1.38
N LEU A 33 0.30 -7.59 -1.10
CA LEU A 33 0.87 -8.45 -0.07
C LEU A 33 1.11 -7.61 1.19
N SER A 34 0.79 -8.19 2.35
CA SER A 34 0.85 -7.51 3.63
C SER A 34 1.88 -8.19 4.53
N THR A 35 2.87 -7.43 5.01
CA THR A 35 3.90 -7.90 5.95
C THR A 35 3.91 -7.03 7.20
N GLU A 36 3.56 -7.63 8.34
CA GLU A 36 3.57 -6.95 9.62
C GLU A 36 4.97 -6.97 10.25
N PHE A 37 5.51 -5.78 10.52
CA PHE A 37 6.62 -5.58 11.45
C PHE A 37 6.10 -5.06 12.79
N LYS A 38 6.92 -5.12 13.85
CA LYS A 38 6.51 -4.75 15.23
C LYS A 38 5.66 -3.48 15.34
N ARG A 39 5.96 -2.45 14.55
CA ARG A 39 5.27 -1.15 14.59
C ARG A 39 4.81 -0.65 13.23
N VAL A 40 5.12 -1.35 12.14
CA VAL A 40 4.93 -0.85 10.77
C VAL A 40 4.24 -1.92 9.95
N GLN A 41 3.19 -1.54 9.23
CA GLN A 41 2.58 -2.38 8.22
C GLN A 41 3.22 -2.08 6.86
N LEU A 42 3.87 -3.06 6.25
CA LEU A 42 4.31 -2.97 4.86
C LEU A 42 3.22 -3.56 3.97
N LEU A 43 2.81 -2.81 2.95
CA LEU A 43 1.95 -3.26 1.87
C LEU A 43 2.74 -3.20 0.57
N GLU A 44 3.00 -4.34 -0.04
CA GLU A 44 3.64 -4.44 -1.34
C GLU A 44 2.56 -4.51 -2.41
N VAL A 45 2.55 -3.51 -3.29
CA VAL A 45 1.53 -3.35 -4.32
C VAL A 45 2.12 -3.71 -5.68
N SER A 46 1.42 -4.55 -6.42
CA SER A 46 1.81 -4.93 -7.78
C SER A 46 0.66 -4.85 -8.77
N GLY A 47 1.01 -4.50 -10.01
CA GLY A 47 0.07 -4.31 -11.11
C GLY A 47 -0.28 -2.84 -11.30
N ARG A 48 -1.49 -2.60 -11.82
CA ARG A 48 -1.93 -1.27 -12.23
C ARG A 48 -2.91 -0.68 -11.22
N VAL A 49 -2.68 0.57 -10.80
CA VAL A 49 -3.60 1.33 -9.95
C VAL A 49 -4.38 2.33 -10.78
N ASP A 50 -5.60 2.01 -11.19
CA ASP A 50 -6.45 2.89 -11.98
C ASP A 50 -7.86 3.05 -11.38
N SER A 51 -8.81 3.62 -12.12
CA SER A 51 -10.18 3.83 -11.60
C SER A 51 -10.90 2.54 -11.23
N THR A 52 -10.48 1.38 -11.76
CA THR A 52 -11.09 0.08 -11.49
C THR A 52 -10.46 -0.63 -10.30
N THR A 53 -9.16 -0.44 -10.07
CA THR A 53 -8.41 -1.11 -8.99
C THR A 53 -8.12 -0.21 -7.78
N ALA A 54 -8.29 1.11 -7.88
CA ALA A 54 -8.05 2.04 -6.78
C ALA A 54 -8.88 1.69 -5.53
N GLY A 55 -10.12 1.24 -5.71
CA GLY A 55 -10.97 0.80 -4.59
C GLY A 55 -10.32 -0.31 -3.76
N GLN A 56 -9.63 -1.26 -4.40
CA GLN A 56 -8.95 -2.36 -3.71
C GLN A 56 -7.73 -1.88 -2.92
N LEU A 57 -7.00 -0.88 -3.43
CA LEU A 57 -5.93 -0.20 -2.67
C LEU A 57 -6.50 0.54 -1.45
N GLY A 58 -7.61 1.26 -1.65
CA GLY A 58 -8.33 1.94 -0.58
C GLY A 58 -8.80 0.97 0.52
N GLU A 59 -9.40 -0.16 0.14
CA GLU A 59 -9.82 -1.22 1.07
C GLU A 59 -8.65 -1.78 1.89
N ALA A 60 -7.51 -2.07 1.26
CA ALA A 60 -6.32 -2.58 1.95
C ALA A 60 -5.73 -1.57 2.94
N LEU A 61 -5.63 -0.29 2.53
CA LEU A 61 -5.19 0.80 3.39
C LEU A 61 -6.15 1.02 4.56
N ASN A 62 -7.44 1.10 4.28
CA ASN A 62 -8.47 1.34 5.28
C ASN A 62 -8.55 0.19 6.29
N GLY A 63 -8.54 -1.06 5.82
CA GLY A 63 -8.53 -2.24 6.70
C GLY A 63 -7.29 -2.30 7.58
N THR A 64 -6.12 -1.91 7.07
CA THR A 64 -4.88 -1.77 7.86
C THR A 64 -5.05 -0.74 8.98
N ILE A 65 -5.60 0.43 8.65
CA ILE A 65 -5.81 1.53 9.60
C ILE A 65 -6.86 1.16 10.65
N ASP A 66 -7.95 0.52 10.23
CA ASP A 66 -9.04 0.06 11.10
C ASP A 66 -8.58 -1.03 12.08
N ALA A 67 -7.56 -1.81 11.71
CA ALA A 67 -6.86 -2.73 12.61
C ALA A 67 -5.91 -2.03 13.61
N GLY A 68 -5.92 -0.70 13.66
CA GLY A 68 -5.12 0.11 14.59
C GLY A 68 -3.68 0.37 14.14
N LYS A 69 -3.31 -0.01 12.91
CA LYS A 69 -1.97 0.27 12.37
C LYS A 69 -1.92 1.69 11.82
N SER A 70 -1.16 2.56 12.46
CA SER A 70 -1.01 3.97 12.05
C SER A 70 0.27 4.25 11.25
N ARG A 71 1.19 3.29 11.16
CA ARG A 71 2.46 3.43 10.42
C ARG A 71 2.46 2.47 9.26
N VAL A 72 2.30 3.00 8.06
CA VAL A 72 2.17 2.20 6.84
C VAL A 72 3.29 2.55 5.88
N VAL A 73 3.90 1.53 5.27
CA VAL A 73 4.78 1.66 4.12
C VAL A 73 4.08 1.03 2.92
N LEU A 74 3.95 1.79 1.83
CA LEU A 74 3.53 1.30 0.52
C LEU A 74 4.77 1.07 -0.34
N ASP A 75 5.08 -0.19 -0.67
CA ASP A 75 6.06 -0.49 -1.71
C ASP A 75 5.37 -0.46 -3.08
N LEU A 76 5.85 0.42 -3.95
CA LEU A 76 5.30 0.65 -5.29
C LEU A 76 6.26 0.21 -6.42
N SER A 77 7.24 -0.66 -6.11
CA SER A 77 8.26 -1.15 -7.07
C SER A 77 7.66 -1.89 -8.25
N LYS A 78 6.54 -2.58 -8.02
CA LYS A 78 5.81 -3.36 -9.01
C LYS A 78 4.56 -2.66 -9.52
N VAL A 79 4.42 -1.36 -9.24
CA VAL A 79 3.35 -0.52 -9.79
C VAL A 79 3.87 0.21 -11.01
N ASP A 80 3.32 -0.12 -12.18
CA ASP A 80 3.75 0.43 -13.46
C ASP A 80 2.92 1.65 -13.92
N TYR A 81 1.79 1.90 -13.27
CA TYR A 81 0.91 3.03 -13.52
C TYR A 81 0.02 3.32 -12.31
N MET A 82 -0.16 4.61 -12.02
CA MET A 82 -1.10 5.09 -11.01
C MET A 82 -1.95 6.25 -11.55
N SER A 83 -3.26 6.15 -11.42
CA SER A 83 -4.20 7.23 -11.77
C SER A 83 -4.50 8.15 -10.58
N SER A 84 -5.20 9.26 -10.84
CA SER A 84 -5.70 10.17 -9.81
C SER A 84 -6.59 9.49 -8.76
N ALA A 85 -7.27 8.39 -9.12
CA ALA A 85 -8.05 7.61 -8.17
C ALA A 85 -7.15 6.96 -7.11
N GLY A 86 -6.06 6.31 -7.52
CA GLY A 86 -5.08 5.71 -6.59
C GLY A 86 -4.41 6.75 -5.69
N LEU A 87 -4.02 7.89 -6.26
CA LEU A 87 -3.44 8.99 -5.49
C LEU A 87 -4.39 9.52 -4.41
N ARG A 88 -5.68 9.64 -4.73
CA ARG A 88 -6.69 10.06 -3.73
C ARG A 88 -6.83 9.06 -2.58
N GLU A 89 -6.79 7.76 -2.87
CA GLU A 89 -6.84 6.73 -1.82
C GLU A 89 -5.62 6.83 -0.89
N MET A 90 -4.42 7.03 -1.45
CA MET A 90 -3.20 7.24 -0.66
C MET A 90 -3.30 8.49 0.23
N VAL A 91 -3.76 9.61 -0.33
CA VAL A 91 -3.92 10.88 0.43
C VAL A 91 -4.99 10.74 1.52
N SER A 92 -6.08 10.03 1.23
CA SER A 92 -7.12 9.72 2.22
C SER A 92 -6.55 8.93 3.40
N ALA A 93 -5.82 7.85 3.11
CA ALA A 93 -5.16 7.03 4.12
C ALA A 93 -4.17 7.84 4.97
N LEU A 94 -3.34 8.69 4.36
CA LEU A 94 -2.41 9.56 5.06
C LEU A 94 -3.12 10.49 6.05
N LYS A 95 -4.20 11.16 5.61
CA LYS A 95 -5.00 12.02 6.49
C LYS A 95 -5.62 11.25 7.65
N ARG A 96 -6.09 10.03 7.40
CA ARG A 96 -6.67 9.16 8.44
C ARG A 96 -5.64 8.82 9.52
N VAL A 97 -4.45 8.34 9.15
CA VAL A 97 -3.42 7.98 10.15
C VAL A 97 -2.88 9.19 10.91
N GLN A 98 -2.78 10.36 10.28
CA GLN A 98 -2.35 11.60 10.94
C GLN A 98 -3.40 12.12 11.93
N GLY A 99 -4.69 11.84 11.70
CA GLY A 99 -5.78 12.20 12.62
C GLY A 99 -5.92 11.30 13.85
N MET A 100 -5.17 10.19 13.93
CA MET A 100 -5.26 9.27 15.07
C MET A 100 -4.56 9.83 16.33
N PRO A 101 -5.11 9.60 17.54
CA PRO A 101 -4.47 9.98 18.80
C PRO A 101 -3.10 9.30 19.00
N GLY A 102 -2.13 10.00 19.59
CA GLY A 102 -0.76 9.49 19.78
C GLY A 102 0.17 9.75 18.58
N SER A 103 -0.01 10.91 17.94
CA SER A 103 0.53 11.38 16.67
C SER A 103 1.98 10.98 16.35
N GLY A 104 2.07 9.92 15.56
CA GLY A 104 3.23 9.56 14.75
C GLY A 104 2.83 8.65 13.59
N GLY A 105 1.53 8.66 13.24
CA GLY A 105 0.97 7.92 12.13
C GLY A 105 1.34 8.58 10.82
N ASP A 106 1.72 7.78 9.84
CA ASP A 106 2.26 8.25 8.57
C ASP A 106 2.07 7.14 7.53
N VAL A 107 1.99 7.56 6.26
CA VAL A 107 2.07 6.66 5.11
C VAL A 107 3.32 7.04 4.35
N ARG A 108 4.24 6.10 4.19
CA ARG A 108 5.52 6.31 3.49
C ARG A 108 5.58 5.46 2.25
N ILE A 109 6.27 5.96 1.24
CA ILE A 109 6.40 5.27 -0.05
C ILE A 109 7.80 4.67 -0.13
N ALA A 110 7.88 3.39 -0.49
CA ALA A 110 9.12 2.70 -0.80
C ALA A 110 9.16 2.35 -2.29
N ASN A 111 10.34 2.47 -2.89
CA ASN A 111 10.63 1.98 -4.24
C ASN A 111 9.61 2.40 -5.32
N PRO A 112 9.12 3.65 -5.43
CA PRO A 112 8.25 3.97 -6.54
C PRO A 112 8.97 3.73 -7.87
N SER A 113 8.31 3.08 -8.83
CA SER A 113 8.81 3.04 -10.20
C SER A 113 9.00 4.48 -10.73
N GLU A 114 9.88 4.67 -11.70
CA GLU A 114 10.16 6.00 -12.28
C GLU A 114 8.87 6.69 -12.74
N ARG A 115 7.98 5.96 -13.41
CA ARG A 115 6.69 6.49 -13.85
C ARG A 115 5.78 6.89 -12.68
N VAL A 116 5.71 6.07 -11.62
CA VAL A 116 4.91 6.42 -10.43
C VAL A 116 5.49 7.63 -9.71
N ARG A 117 6.82 7.73 -9.66
CA ARG A 117 7.51 8.88 -9.10
C ARG A 117 7.19 10.17 -9.86
N GLU A 118 7.28 10.16 -11.19
CA GLU A 118 6.87 11.31 -12.02
C GLU A 118 5.41 11.70 -11.76
N VAL A 119 4.51 10.73 -11.64
CA VAL A 119 3.10 10.99 -11.33
C VAL A 119 2.93 11.64 -9.96
N LEU A 120 3.68 11.20 -8.94
CA LEU A 120 3.66 11.81 -7.61
C LEU A 120 4.18 13.26 -7.65
N GLU A 121 5.29 13.50 -8.35
CA GLU A 121 5.91 14.83 -8.52
C GLU A 121 4.97 15.79 -9.28
N LEU A 122 4.38 15.34 -10.40
CA LEU A 122 3.40 16.13 -11.16
C LEU A 122 2.15 16.47 -10.35
N ALA A 123 1.77 15.61 -9.41
CA ALA A 123 0.65 15.83 -8.51
C ALA A 123 1.02 16.64 -7.25
N GLY A 124 2.30 16.97 -7.05
CA GLY A 124 2.83 17.64 -5.85
C GLY A 124 2.71 16.81 -4.59
N LEU A 125 2.65 15.47 -4.73
CA LEU A 125 2.49 14.55 -3.60
C LEU A 125 3.82 14.10 -3.02
N ASP A 126 4.93 14.29 -3.73
CA ASP A 126 6.30 14.14 -3.24
C ASP A 126 6.63 15.09 -2.07
N GLU A 127 5.98 16.25 -2.00
CA GLU A 127 6.07 17.18 -0.86
C GLU A 127 5.27 16.72 0.38
N ILE A 128 4.35 15.78 0.19
CA ILE A 128 3.41 15.31 1.23
C ILE A 128 3.80 13.93 1.75
N PHE A 129 4.25 13.04 0.87
CA PHE A 129 4.71 11.71 1.22
C PHE A 129 6.22 11.68 1.41
N LYS A 130 6.68 10.98 2.44
CA LYS A 130 8.10 10.62 2.54
C LYS A 130 8.37 9.44 1.61
N ILE A 131 9.23 9.66 0.62
CA ILE A 131 9.59 8.68 -0.41
C ILE A 131 11.01 8.17 -0.15
N PHE A 132 11.18 6.85 -0.16
CA PHE A 132 12.44 6.17 0.10
C PHE A 132 12.82 5.24 -1.04
N PRO A 133 14.12 5.05 -1.30
CA PRO A 133 14.60 4.19 -2.37
C PRO A 133 14.50 2.70 -2.03
N THR A 134 14.21 2.32 -0.78
CA THR A 134 14.08 0.91 -0.36
C THR A 134 13.00 0.71 0.71
N GLN A 135 12.47 -0.53 0.82
CA GLN A 135 11.58 -0.93 1.91
C GLN A 135 12.27 -0.76 3.27
N VAL A 136 13.55 -1.11 3.35
CA VAL A 136 14.33 -1.08 4.59
C VAL A 136 14.43 0.35 5.13
N GLU A 137 14.72 1.33 4.28
CA GLU A 137 14.78 2.74 4.69
C GLU A 137 13.40 3.30 5.06
N ALA A 138 12.35 2.95 4.30
CA ALA A 138 10.99 3.38 4.61
C ALA A 138 10.50 2.83 5.96
N VAL A 139 10.72 1.53 6.21
CA VAL A 139 10.35 0.88 7.48
C VAL A 139 11.23 1.40 8.62
N GLY A 140 12.54 1.53 8.40
CA GLY A 140 13.51 1.96 9.40
C GLY A 140 13.44 3.43 9.81
N SER A 141 12.74 4.26 9.04
CA SER A 141 12.56 5.68 9.36
C SER A 141 11.48 5.93 10.43
N PHE A 142 10.73 4.92 10.88
CA PHE A 142 9.61 5.00 11.84
C PHE A 142 10.02 4.74 13.30
#